data_AF-A0A060BXQ9-F1
#
_entry.id   AF-A0A060BXQ9-F1
#
_cell.length_a   1.000
_cell.length_b   1.000
_cell.length_c   1.000
_cell.angle_alpha   90.00
_cell.angle_beta   90.00
_cell.angle_gamma   90.00
#
_symmetry.space_group_name_H-M   'P 1'
#
loop_
_entity.id
_entity.type
_entity.pdbx_description
1 polymer ?
#
loop_
_entity_poly.entity_id
_entity_poly.type
_entity_poly.pdbx_seq_one_letter_code
_entity_poly.pdbx_strand_id
1 'polypeptide(L)'
;MPATLPSSDGVVPVAHDERLETARGYRDQREIRGPLLGHSAVSGVNLTVPEQPLRVDVAQLRRGAGVRVVVEALNERPAAVDMAVPVYGRRHEHGVRPRRRSLLGVTRARIVPGRSDVEVILSAEDLSDWSTGSPIPAPVTIEVWCEPTSTRPPLAH
;
A
#
# COMPACT_ATOMS: atom_id res chain seq x y z
N MET A 1 -14.91 0.01 0.66
CA MET A 1 -13.57 -0.42 1.13
C MET A 1 -13.18 -1.67 0.39
N PRO A 2 -11.90 -1.86 0.04
CA PRO A 2 -11.47 -3.10 -0.57
C PRO A 2 -11.56 -4.26 0.43
N ALA A 3 -12.09 -5.40 -0.01
CA ALA A 3 -12.22 -6.60 0.81
C ALA A 3 -11.47 -7.75 0.14
N THR A 4 -10.75 -8.54 0.95
CA THR A 4 -10.08 -9.75 0.44
C THR A 4 -11.08 -10.89 0.50
N LEU A 5 -11.37 -11.49 -0.66
CA LEU A 5 -12.17 -12.71 -0.67
C LEU A 5 -11.33 -13.89 -0.20
N PRO A 6 -11.82 -14.72 0.71
CA PRO A 6 -11.18 -16.00 0.97
C PRO A 6 -11.31 -16.89 -0.26
N SER A 7 -10.33 -17.75 -0.48
CA SER A 7 -10.38 -18.77 -1.55
C SER A 7 -11.38 -19.89 -1.24
N SER A 8 -11.73 -20.09 0.03
CA SER A 8 -12.83 -20.95 0.50
C SER A 8 -13.21 -20.63 1.95
N ASP A 9 -14.39 -21.06 2.40
CA ASP A 9 -14.93 -20.74 3.74
C ASP A 9 -14.06 -21.21 4.90
N GLY A 10 -13.31 -22.31 4.75
CA GLY A 10 -12.43 -22.85 5.81
C GLY A 10 -11.17 -22.03 6.09
N VAL A 11 -10.95 -20.95 5.34
CA VAL A 11 -9.69 -20.19 5.34
C VAL A 11 -9.81 -18.86 6.11
N VAL A 12 -11.02 -18.51 6.58
CA VAL A 12 -11.24 -17.29 7.36
C VAL A 12 -10.59 -17.38 8.76
N PRO A 13 -10.02 -16.27 9.29
CA PRO A 13 -10.00 -14.93 8.72
C PRO A 13 -8.91 -14.74 7.65
N VAL A 14 -9.24 -13.98 6.59
CA VAL A 14 -8.29 -13.57 5.54
C VAL A 14 -8.28 -12.04 5.43
N ALA A 15 -7.09 -11.45 5.40
CA ALA A 15 -6.95 -10.01 5.23
C ALA A 15 -5.78 -9.64 4.29
N HIS A 16 -5.94 -8.54 3.57
CA HIS A 16 -4.89 -8.04 2.68
C HIS A 16 -3.64 -7.58 3.43
N ASP A 17 -3.77 -7.29 4.73
CA ASP A 17 -2.77 -6.71 5.61
C ASP A 17 -2.25 -7.67 6.69
N GLU A 18 -2.34 -8.98 6.43
CA GLU A 18 -1.79 -10.03 7.29
C GLU A 18 -0.29 -9.84 7.61
N ARG A 19 0.14 -10.35 8.77
CA ARG A 19 1.56 -10.40 9.14
C ARG A 19 2.34 -11.35 8.23
N LEU A 20 3.65 -11.12 8.10
CA LEU A 20 4.51 -11.97 7.26
C LEU A 20 4.47 -13.46 7.66
N GLU A 21 4.25 -13.74 8.94
CA GLU A 21 4.22 -15.08 9.54
C GLU A 21 2.91 -15.84 9.40
N THR A 22 1.82 -15.19 8.95
CA THR A 22 0.55 -15.87 8.70
C THR A 22 0.77 -17.03 7.72
N ALA A 23 0.15 -18.18 8.00
CA ALA A 23 0.31 -19.41 7.23
C ALA A 23 0.25 -19.13 5.73
N ARG A 24 1.22 -19.68 4.98
CA ARG A 24 1.33 -19.43 3.52
C ARG A 24 0.29 -20.19 2.70
N GLY A 25 -0.37 -21.16 3.31
CA GLY A 25 -1.27 -22.10 2.67
C GLY A 25 -1.65 -23.19 3.66
N TYR A 26 -2.75 -23.88 3.37
CA TYR A 26 -3.03 -25.20 3.91
C TYR A 26 -2.42 -26.26 2.98
N ARG A 27 -2.33 -27.51 3.47
CA ARG A 27 -1.73 -28.61 2.71
C ARG A 27 -2.46 -28.86 1.39
N ASP A 28 -3.77 -28.71 1.42
CA ASP A 28 -4.73 -28.82 0.32
C ASP A 28 -4.96 -27.50 -0.44
N GLN A 29 -4.61 -26.36 0.17
CA GLN A 29 -4.86 -25.04 -0.41
C GLN A 29 -3.67 -24.09 -0.24
N ARG A 30 -2.80 -24.11 -1.24
CA ARG A 30 -1.56 -23.30 -1.25
C ARG A 30 -1.82 -21.80 -1.37
N GLU A 31 -2.94 -21.40 -1.97
CA GLU A 31 -3.32 -20.00 -2.12
C GLU A 31 -4.57 -19.70 -1.29
N ILE A 32 -4.35 -19.06 -0.15
CA ILE A 32 -5.39 -18.71 0.84
C ILE A 32 -6.22 -17.51 0.36
N ARG A 33 -5.61 -16.58 -0.36
CA ARG A 33 -6.17 -15.26 -0.68
C ARG A 33 -6.71 -15.24 -2.10
N GLY A 34 -8.00 -14.93 -2.23
CA GLY A 34 -8.61 -14.60 -3.51
C GLY A 34 -8.33 -13.15 -3.93
N PRO A 35 -8.99 -12.67 -4.99
CA PRO A 35 -8.79 -11.31 -5.49
C PRO A 35 -9.18 -10.25 -4.44
N LEU A 36 -8.48 -9.11 -4.48
CA LEU A 36 -8.85 -7.93 -3.71
C LEU A 36 -9.99 -7.20 -4.45
N LEU A 37 -11.22 -7.39 -3.98
CA LEU A 37 -12.36 -6.65 -4.52
C LEU A 37 -12.27 -5.17 -4.17
N GLY A 38 -12.75 -4.31 -5.07
CA GLY A 38 -12.79 -2.86 -4.84
C GLY A 38 -11.42 -2.18 -4.90
N HIS A 39 -10.39 -2.86 -5.40
CA HIS A 39 -9.16 -2.19 -5.80
C HIS A 39 -9.41 -1.42 -7.11
N SER A 40 -8.92 -0.17 -7.16
CA SER A 40 -9.14 0.79 -8.25
C SER A 40 -8.28 0.51 -9.48
N ALA A 41 -8.21 -0.74 -9.94
CA ALA A 41 -7.60 -1.04 -11.23
C ALA A 41 -8.51 -0.55 -12.35
N VAL A 42 -8.10 0.51 -13.04
CA VAL A 42 -8.76 0.95 -14.28
C VAL A 42 -7.95 0.42 -15.45
N SER A 43 -8.59 -0.37 -16.31
CA SER A 43 -7.93 -0.90 -17.52
C SER A 43 -7.35 0.25 -18.37
N GLY A 44 -6.10 0.10 -18.81
CA GLY A 44 -5.36 1.12 -19.57
C GLY A 44 -4.77 2.25 -18.74
N VAL A 45 -4.79 2.15 -17.40
CA VAL A 45 -4.06 3.08 -16.51
C VAL A 45 -3.09 2.29 -15.63
N ASN A 46 -1.81 2.58 -15.77
CA ASN A 46 -0.72 1.97 -14.99
C ASN A 46 -0.22 2.96 -13.93
N LEU A 47 0.04 2.47 -12.72
CA LEU A 47 0.56 3.27 -11.60
C LEU A 47 1.89 2.71 -11.15
N THR A 48 2.91 3.55 -11.08
CA THR A 48 4.26 3.19 -10.64
C THR A 48 4.75 4.16 -9.57
N VAL A 49 5.47 3.64 -8.57
CA VAL A 49 6.19 4.48 -7.60
C VAL A 49 7.68 4.26 -7.84
N PRO A 50 8.50 5.33 -7.92
CA PRO A 50 9.95 5.18 -8.04
C PRO A 50 10.50 4.28 -6.94
N GLU A 51 11.34 3.32 -7.32
CA GLU A 51 11.86 2.30 -6.39
C GLU A 51 12.88 2.90 -5.42
N GLN A 52 12.43 3.47 -4.31
CA GLN A 52 13.30 3.86 -3.20
C GLN A 52 12.59 3.66 -1.85
N PRO A 53 13.24 3.03 -0.85
CA PRO A 53 12.70 3.02 0.49
C PRO A 53 12.67 4.47 1.01
N LEU A 54 11.49 4.91 1.43
CA LEU A 54 11.31 6.22 2.04
C LEU A 54 11.67 6.11 3.52
N ARG A 55 12.71 6.83 3.93
CA ARG A 55 13.09 6.96 5.35
C ARG A 55 12.43 8.20 5.92
N VAL A 56 11.73 8.03 7.03
CA VAL A 56 11.01 9.12 7.68
C VAL A 56 11.57 9.35 9.07
N ASP A 57 12.06 10.56 9.31
CA ASP A 57 12.60 10.94 10.62
C ASP A 57 11.46 11.31 11.59
N VAL A 58 11.59 10.90 12.84
CA VAL A 58 10.73 11.30 13.96
C VAL A 58 10.59 12.82 14.06
N ALA A 59 11.66 13.57 13.82
CA ALA A 59 11.66 15.03 13.88
C ALA A 59 10.81 15.66 12.77
N GLN A 60 10.63 14.99 11.63
CA GLN A 60 9.69 15.42 10.58
C GLN A 60 8.26 15.15 11.04
N LEU A 61 7.98 13.94 11.53
CA LEU A 61 6.66 13.55 12.02
C LEU A 61 6.17 14.42 13.19
N ARG A 62 7.05 14.73 14.15
CA ARG A 62 6.73 15.59 15.32
C ARG A 62 6.37 17.03 14.94
N ARG A 63 6.86 17.53 13.80
CA ARG A 63 6.50 18.85 13.27
C ARG A 63 5.17 18.82 12.49
N GLY A 64 4.47 17.69 12.48
CA GLY A 64 3.27 17.47 11.68
C GLY A 64 3.57 17.37 10.18
N ALA A 65 4.83 17.22 9.78
CA ALA A 65 5.18 17.09 8.38
C ALA A 65 4.75 15.71 7.86
N GLY A 66 4.01 15.70 6.76
CA GLY A 66 3.71 14.49 6.01
C GLY A 66 4.84 14.09 5.06
N VAL A 67 4.84 12.83 4.64
CA VAL A 67 5.74 12.31 3.61
C VAL A 67 5.01 12.32 2.29
N ARG A 68 5.57 13.03 1.32
CA ARG A 68 5.05 13.04 -0.05
C ARG A 68 5.55 11.82 -0.80
N VAL A 69 4.62 11.01 -1.27
CA VAL A 69 4.87 9.92 -2.22
C VAL A 69 4.37 10.38 -3.58
N VAL A 70 5.25 10.36 -4.58
CA VAL A 70 4.87 10.65 -5.97
C VAL A 70 4.58 9.33 -6.67
N VAL A 71 3.37 9.22 -7.20
CA VAL A 71 2.94 8.10 -8.03
C VAL A 71 2.93 8.57 -9.47
N GLU A 72 3.73 7.95 -10.31
CA GLU A 72 3.67 8.12 -11.75
C GLU A 72 2.48 7.34 -12.29
N ALA A 73 1.56 8.03 -12.96
CA ALA A 73 0.42 7.44 -13.63
C ALA A 73 0.59 7.54 -15.15
N LEU A 74 0.45 6.42 -15.84
CA LEU A 74 0.40 6.36 -17.31
C LEU A 74 -1.01 5.96 -17.73
N ASN A 75 -1.75 6.88 -18.35
CA ASN A 75 -3.06 6.63 -18.92
C ASN A 75 -2.94 6.47 -20.44
N GLU A 76 -3.11 5.25 -20.93
CA GLU A 76 -3.05 4.88 -22.35
C GLU A 76 -4.39 5.11 -23.07
N ARG A 77 -5.42 5.55 -22.34
CA ARG A 77 -6.73 5.84 -22.91
C ARG A 77 -6.74 7.23 -23.55
N PRO A 78 -7.58 7.46 -24.58
CA PRO A 78 -7.70 8.77 -25.21
C PRO A 78 -8.42 9.82 -24.35
N ALA A 79 -8.98 9.44 -23.19
CA ALA A 79 -9.74 10.32 -22.31
C ALA A 79 -9.21 10.28 -20.87
N ALA A 80 -9.42 11.38 -20.15
CA ALA A 80 -9.07 11.45 -18.73
C ALA A 80 -9.94 10.51 -17.89
N VAL A 81 -9.38 10.00 -16.80
CA VAL A 81 -10.04 9.07 -15.87
C VAL A 81 -9.94 9.61 -14.45
N ASP A 82 -11.06 9.66 -13.75
CA ASP A 82 -11.08 9.89 -12.30
C ASP A 82 -10.97 8.56 -11.56
N MET A 83 -9.93 8.40 -10.75
CA MET A 83 -9.70 7.16 -10.00
C MET A 83 -9.08 7.41 -8.63
N ALA A 84 -9.19 6.40 -7.76
CA ALA A 84 -8.41 6.36 -6.53
C ALA A 84 -7.01 5.85 -6.82
N VAL A 85 -6.00 6.56 -6.31
CA VAL A 85 -4.58 6.23 -6.41
C VAL A 85 -4.12 5.77 -5.02
N PRO A 86 -4.08 4.45 -4.77
CA PRO A 86 -3.61 3.92 -3.50
C PRO A 86 -2.08 3.87 -3.46
N VAL A 87 -1.52 4.17 -2.29
CA VAL A 87 -0.14 3.83 -1.94
C VAL A 87 -0.21 2.74 -0.89
N TYR A 88 0.24 1.55 -1.28
CA TYR A 88 0.50 0.46 -0.38
C TYR A 88 1.94 0.53 0.11
N GLY A 89 2.20 -0.09 1.23
CA GLY A 89 3.56 -0.26 1.67
C GLY A 89 3.75 -1.21 2.84
N ARG A 90 4.99 -1.25 3.31
CA ARG A 90 5.39 -2.04 4.47
C ARG A 90 6.12 -1.14 5.45
N ARG A 91 5.59 -1.06 6.68
CA ARG A 91 6.23 -0.35 7.79
C ARG A 91 7.14 -1.30 8.56
N HIS A 92 8.39 -0.92 8.72
CA HIS A 92 9.35 -1.62 9.57
C HIS A 92 9.50 -0.88 10.90
N GLU A 93 9.04 -1.50 11.97
CA GLU A 93 9.04 -0.97 13.34
C GLU A 93 9.90 -1.85 14.24
N HIS A 94 10.55 -1.25 15.23
CA HIS A 94 11.39 -2.01 16.15
C HIS A 94 10.55 -2.93 17.03
N GLY A 95 10.90 -4.22 17.09
CA GLY A 95 10.17 -5.21 17.89
C GLY A 95 8.82 -5.65 17.31
N VAL A 96 8.33 -5.01 16.26
CA VAL A 96 7.07 -5.37 15.58
C VAL A 96 7.38 -6.00 14.24
N ARG A 97 6.89 -7.23 14.04
CA ARG A 97 7.01 -7.89 12.73
C ARG A 97 6.12 -7.18 11.72
N PRO A 98 6.64 -6.82 10.54
CA PRO A 98 5.90 -6.02 9.60
C PRO A 98 4.75 -6.82 8.99
N ARG A 99 3.68 -6.09 8.67
CA ARG A 99 2.59 -6.62 7.82
C ARG A 99 3.12 -6.84 6.41
N ARG A 100 2.54 -7.81 5.69
CA ARG A 100 2.91 -8.11 4.30
C ARG A 100 2.74 -6.88 3.41
N ARG A 101 1.64 -6.16 3.64
CA ARG A 101 1.22 -4.95 2.97
C ARG A 101 0.27 -4.18 3.88
N SER A 102 0.30 -2.86 3.84
CA SER A 102 -0.72 -2.00 4.43
C SER A 102 -1.11 -0.96 3.39
N LEU A 103 -2.38 -0.56 3.34
CA LEU A 103 -2.76 0.66 2.63
C LEU A 103 -2.28 1.84 3.48
N LEU A 104 -1.33 2.63 2.98
CA LEU A 104 -0.72 3.74 3.71
C LEU A 104 -1.43 5.06 3.43
N GLY A 105 -1.92 5.23 2.20
CA GLY A 105 -2.62 6.43 1.80
C GLY A 105 -3.43 6.20 0.53
N VAL A 106 -4.42 7.03 0.31
CA VAL A 106 -5.20 7.04 -0.92
C VAL A 106 -5.57 8.47 -1.25
N THR A 107 -5.38 8.86 -2.51
CA THR A 107 -5.90 10.13 -3.03
C THR A 107 -6.81 9.88 -4.22
N ARG A 108 -7.73 10.79 -4.48
CA ARG A 108 -8.48 10.80 -5.74
C ARG A 108 -7.78 11.73 -6.72
N ALA A 109 -7.53 11.23 -7.92
CA ALA A 109 -6.84 11.99 -8.96
C ALA A 109 -7.54 11.81 -10.30
N ARG A 110 -7.49 12.88 -11.09
CA ARG A 110 -7.86 12.89 -12.49
C ARG A 110 -6.61 12.65 -13.33
N ILE A 111 -6.51 11.48 -13.93
CA ILE A 111 -5.36 11.10 -14.75
C ILE A 111 -5.66 11.45 -16.20
N VAL A 112 -4.96 12.45 -16.74
CA VAL A 112 -5.09 12.84 -18.15
C VAL A 112 -4.38 11.83 -19.06
N PRO A 113 -4.72 11.74 -20.37
CA PRO A 113 -3.98 10.90 -21.31
C PRO A 113 -2.48 11.17 -21.28
N GLY A 114 -1.66 10.11 -21.30
CA GLY A 114 -0.21 10.19 -21.16
C GLY A 114 0.26 10.05 -19.70
N ARG A 115 1.40 10.66 -19.39
CA ARG A 115 2.03 10.60 -18.06
C ARG A 115 1.51 11.72 -17.15
N SER A 116 1.31 11.41 -15.88
CA SER A 116 0.92 12.36 -14.84
C SER A 116 1.54 11.98 -13.50
N ASP A 117 1.99 12.97 -12.74
CA ASP A 117 2.44 12.75 -11.36
C ASP A 117 1.28 13.00 -10.41
N VAL A 118 1.04 12.05 -9.50
CA VAL A 118 0.02 12.14 -8.46
C VAL A 118 0.69 12.14 -7.10
N GLU A 119 0.41 13.17 -6.31
CA GLU A 119 0.93 13.28 -4.96
C GLU A 119 0.00 12.61 -3.95
N VAL A 120 0.56 11.69 -3.16
CA VAL A 120 -0.10 11.10 -2.00
C VAL A 120 0.68 11.53 -0.76
N ILE A 121 0.01 12.22 0.16
CA ILE A 121 0.61 12.68 1.41
C ILE A 121 0.30 11.66 2.49
N LEU A 122 1.34 11.06 3.06
CA LEU A 122 1.24 10.21 4.25
C LEU A 122 1.41 11.11 5.48
N SER A 123 0.37 11.24 6.29
CA SER A 123 0.37 12.11 7.46
C SER A 123 1.20 11.52 8.61
N ALA A 124 1.45 12.32 9.64
CA ALA A 124 2.09 11.82 10.85
C ALA A 124 1.27 10.72 11.54
N GLU A 125 -0.06 10.75 11.44
CA GLU A 125 -0.95 9.74 12.02
C GLU A 125 -0.82 8.39 11.28
N ASP A 126 -0.70 8.43 9.95
CA ASP A 126 -0.50 7.25 9.10
C ASP A 126 0.83 6.53 9.37
N LEU A 127 1.82 7.30 9.86
CA LEU A 127 3.19 6.86 10.07
C LEU A 127 3.57 6.66 11.54
N SER A 128 2.68 7.02 12.47
CA SER A 128 2.92 6.88 13.92
C SER A 128 2.73 5.43 14.37
N ASP A 129 3.46 5.05 15.43
CA ASP A 129 3.18 3.84 16.21
C ASP A 129 1.88 4.03 17.02
N TRP A 130 1.05 3.00 17.06
CA TRP A 130 -0.24 2.98 17.75
C TRP A 130 -0.27 1.98 18.92
N SER A 131 0.87 1.43 19.32
CA SER A 131 1.01 0.42 20.38
C SER A 131 0.39 0.83 21.73
N THR A 132 0.28 2.13 22.00
CA THR A 132 -0.30 2.69 23.24
C THR A 132 -1.75 3.13 23.11
N GLY A 133 -2.37 2.98 21.92
CA GLY A 133 -3.70 3.51 21.63
C GLY A 133 -3.72 5.02 21.30
N SER A 134 -2.56 5.67 21.20
CA SER A 134 -2.41 7.04 20.70
C SER A 134 -1.22 7.10 19.74
N PRO A 135 -1.24 7.99 18.72
CA PRO A 135 -0.17 8.05 17.73
C PRO A 135 1.13 8.57 18.37
N ILE A 136 2.16 7.74 18.37
CA ILE A 136 3.52 8.07 18.81
C ILE A 136 4.42 8.17 17.58
N PRO A 137 5.01 9.33 17.28
CA PRO A 137 6.02 9.45 16.23
C PRO A 137 7.22 8.53 16.52
N ALA A 138 7.48 7.58 15.62
CA ALA A 138 8.57 6.63 15.70
C ALA A 138 9.34 6.59 14.37
N PRO A 139 10.66 6.29 14.36
CA PRO A 139 11.40 6.15 13.11
C PRO A 139 10.81 5.00 12.31
N VAL A 140 10.49 5.23 11.04
CA VAL A 140 9.92 4.20 10.18
C VAL A 140 10.63 4.19 8.82
N THR A 141 10.97 3.00 8.36
CA THR A 141 11.35 2.76 6.97
C THR A 141 10.15 2.18 6.25
N ILE A 142 9.83 2.77 5.09
CA ILE A 142 8.64 2.41 4.32
C ILE A 142 9.06 1.95 2.94
N GLU A 143 8.70 0.72 2.59
CA GLU A 143 8.66 0.27 1.19
C GLU A 143 7.29 0.65 0.62
N VAL A 144 7.23 1.27 -0.56
CA VAL A 144 5.98 1.75 -1.17
C VAL A 144 5.76 1.18 -2.57
N TRP A 145 4.50 0.92 -2.93
CA TRP A 145 4.09 0.47 -4.26
C TRP A 145 2.59 0.76 -4.50
N CYS A 146 2.12 0.74 -5.75
CA CYS A 146 0.72 1.06 -6.10
C CYS A 146 -0.15 -0.16 -6.41
N GLU A 147 0.45 -1.30 -6.69
CA GLU A 147 -0.30 -2.52 -7.00
C GLU A 147 -0.87 -3.21 -5.75
N PRO A 148 -2.05 -3.81 -5.84
CA PRO A 148 -2.65 -4.60 -4.77
C PRO A 148 -2.07 -6.02 -4.74
N THR A 149 -0.82 -6.21 -5.17
CA THR A 149 -0.15 -7.51 -5.19
C THR A 149 0.47 -7.81 -3.83
N SER A 150 0.34 -9.07 -3.38
CA SER A 150 0.57 -9.47 -1.97
C SER A 150 2.05 -9.56 -1.57
N THR A 151 2.91 -9.45 -2.56
CA THR A 151 4.36 -9.45 -2.50
C THR A 151 4.84 -8.19 -3.17
N ARG A 152 5.86 -7.54 -2.57
CA ARG A 152 6.65 -6.53 -3.27
C ARG A 152 7.01 -7.10 -4.66
N PRO A 153 6.76 -6.37 -5.76
CA PRO A 153 7.22 -6.82 -7.07
C PRO A 153 8.72 -7.17 -6.98
N PRO A 154 9.17 -8.29 -7.59
CA PRO A 154 10.60 -8.55 -7.66
C PRO A 154 11.30 -7.36 -8.31
N LEU A 155 12.48 -7.01 -7.80
CA LEU A 155 13.32 -5.96 -8.40
C LEU A 155 13.52 -6.31 -9.87
N ALA A 156 13.23 -5.37 -10.77
CA ALA A 156 13.65 -5.49 -12.16
C ALA A 156 15.19 -5.40 -12.17
N HIS A 157 15.85 -6.51 -12.47
CA HIS A 157 17.31 -6.58 -12.66
C HIS A 157 17.71 -6.07 -14.04
#